data_AF-A0A382NFG8-F1
#
_entry.id   AF-A0A382NFG8-F1
#
_cell.length_a   1.000
_cell.length_b   1.000
_cell.length_c   1.000
_cell.angle_alpha   90.00
_cell.angle_beta   90.00
_cell.angle_gamma   90.00
#
_symmetry.space_group_name_H-M   'P 1'
#
loop_
_entity.id
_entity.type
_entity.pdbx_description
1 polymer ?
#
loop_
_entity_poly.entity_id
_entity_poly.type
_entity_poly.pdbx_seq_one_letter_code
_entity_poly.pdbx_strand_id
1 'polypeptide(L)'
;QWDTAYTHSQISGGSHNTGTVTSIIAGSGLSGGTITTSGTISHADTSSEVSLTALTGANVVSDIDLDTYGHVTNLDTRTLTLANLGYTGATNANYITNNNELANGAGYELASNRASANGYASLDANSKIPTSQMPSLALTDVNVVSTLTAQLALTVQEGDVVIRTDLAKSYIALNADNVDITDWTELLSPASPVQSVNSLTGNIVLTTTNISEGTNKYYTDSRFDARLVTKSTTDLSEGTNLYYTDSRFDGRLGTKSTTHLSEGTNKYFTDERVDDRVADFLIGGTGITIVEDDNANTLTINGSALYTNEDAMDAVAGMIQDGAGITWDYVDASNTLTPTLAPVAGTITGDLEVVGEFSATTKSFDIQHP
;
A
#
# COMPACT_ATOMS: atom_id res chain seq x y z
N GLN A 1 -74.57 -22.47 -143.62
CA GLN A 1 -74.91 -22.74 -142.21
C GLN A 1 -73.61 -22.56 -141.43
N TRP A 2 -73.39 -21.32 -140.95
CA TRP A 2 -73.39 -20.91 -139.52
C TRP A 2 -72.02 -21.17 -138.89
N ASP A 3 -71.18 -20.13 -138.80
CA ASP A 3 -70.87 -19.33 -137.59
C ASP A 3 -69.64 -19.92 -136.87
N THR A 4 -68.65 -19.22 -136.33
CA THR A 4 -68.37 -17.79 -136.00
C THR A 4 -66.88 -17.69 -135.58
N ALA A 5 -66.25 -16.52 -135.77
CA ALA A 5 -65.21 -15.88 -134.91
C ALA A 5 -64.34 -14.90 -135.75
N TYR A 6 -64.69 -13.61 -135.81
CA TYR A 6 -64.18 -12.49 -134.98
C TYR A 6 -62.70 -12.09 -135.26
N THR A 7 -62.46 -11.19 -136.24
CA THR A 7 -62.13 -9.73 -136.13
C THR A 7 -60.82 -9.35 -135.42
N HIS A 8 -59.92 -8.66 -136.14
CA HIS A 8 -59.76 -7.21 -135.91
C HIS A 8 -59.30 -6.49 -137.19
N SER A 9 -60.08 -5.47 -137.53
CA SER A 9 -59.89 -4.49 -138.60
C SER A 9 -58.92 -3.42 -138.14
N GLN A 10 -57.89 -3.10 -138.93
CA GLN A 10 -57.14 -1.87 -138.74
C GLN A 10 -58.01 -0.70 -139.21
N ILE A 11 -58.59 0.02 -138.26
CA ILE A 11 -59.30 1.28 -138.49
C ILE A 11 -58.27 2.37 -138.83
N SER A 12 -58.38 2.85 -140.06
CA SER A 12 -57.88 4.11 -140.62
C SER A 12 -58.11 5.32 -139.69
N GLY A 13 -57.10 6.17 -139.50
CA GLY A 13 -57.35 7.53 -138.96
C GLY A 13 -56.15 8.40 -138.60
N GLY A 14 -54.96 7.84 -138.39
CA GLY A 14 -53.73 8.63 -138.24
C GLY A 14 -52.69 8.11 -139.22
N SER A 15 -51.78 8.95 -139.69
CA SER A 15 -50.53 8.48 -140.29
C SER A 15 -49.89 7.53 -139.28
N HIS A 16 -50.16 6.24 -139.42
CA HIS A 16 -49.32 5.24 -138.83
C HIS A 16 -48.00 5.45 -139.56
N ASN A 17 -47.10 6.20 -138.93
CA ASN A 17 -45.70 5.87 -139.07
C ASN A 17 -45.58 4.44 -138.52
N THR A 18 -46.04 3.43 -139.28
CA THR A 18 -45.33 2.17 -139.40
C THR A 18 -44.02 2.50 -140.10
N GLY A 19 -43.24 3.37 -139.45
CA GLY A 19 -41.87 3.60 -139.77
C GLY A 19 -41.23 2.29 -139.37
N THR A 20 -40.87 1.51 -140.37
CA THR A 20 -39.76 0.58 -140.24
C THR A 20 -38.70 1.31 -139.43
N VAL A 21 -38.30 0.78 -138.27
CA VAL A 21 -37.04 1.21 -137.66
C VAL A 21 -35.99 0.73 -138.65
N THR A 22 -35.63 1.62 -139.59
CA THR A 22 -34.83 1.26 -140.75
C THR A 22 -33.41 0.89 -140.34
N SER A 23 -32.95 1.46 -139.23
CA SER A 23 -31.68 1.10 -138.60
C SER A 23 -31.74 1.36 -137.09
N ILE A 24 -31.05 0.50 -136.34
CA ILE A 24 -30.69 0.73 -134.95
C ILE A 24 -29.18 0.91 -134.95
N ILE A 25 -28.69 2.08 -134.53
CA ILE A 25 -27.26 2.28 -134.30
C ILE A 25 -26.95 1.66 -132.94
N ALA A 26 -26.59 0.39 -132.95
CA ALA A 26 -26.24 -0.32 -131.73
C ALA A 26 -24.85 0.11 -131.23
N GLY A 27 -24.73 0.35 -129.92
CA GLY A 27 -23.43 0.41 -129.25
C GLY A 27 -22.76 -0.97 -129.29
N SER A 28 -21.45 -1.01 -129.07
CA SER A 28 -20.70 -2.26 -129.04
C SER A 28 -21.31 -3.25 -128.02
N GLY A 29 -21.65 -4.47 -128.45
CA GLY A 29 -22.32 -5.52 -127.66
C GLY A 29 -23.77 -5.82 -128.08
N LEU A 30 -24.44 -4.88 -128.74
CA LEU A 30 -25.78 -5.08 -129.31
C LEU A 30 -25.69 -5.27 -130.83
N SER A 31 -26.45 -6.23 -131.36
CA SER A 31 -26.59 -6.42 -132.81
C SER A 31 -28.06 -6.63 -133.17
N GLY A 32 -28.52 -5.98 -134.24
CA GLY A 32 -29.89 -6.05 -134.71
C GLY A 32 -29.99 -5.62 -136.16
N GLY A 33 -30.89 -6.26 -136.91
CA GLY A 33 -31.18 -5.91 -138.30
C GLY A 33 -32.35 -4.93 -138.44
N THR A 34 -32.63 -4.50 -139.66
CA THR A 34 -33.80 -3.66 -139.98
C THR A 34 -35.11 -4.37 -139.57
N ILE A 35 -35.95 -3.70 -138.78
CA ILE A 35 -37.21 -4.26 -138.26
C ILE A 35 -38.39 -3.70 -139.07
N THR A 36 -38.95 -4.50 -139.97
CA THR A 36 -40.09 -4.11 -140.82
C THR A 36 -41.45 -4.59 -140.31
N THR A 37 -41.52 -5.60 -139.45
CA THR A 37 -42.78 -6.04 -138.82
C THR A 37 -42.55 -6.58 -137.41
N SER A 38 -41.56 -7.47 -137.26
CA SER A 38 -40.92 -7.78 -135.98
C SER A 38 -39.46 -8.11 -136.26
N GLY A 39 -38.58 -7.89 -135.29
CA GLY A 39 -37.15 -8.14 -135.46
C GLY A 39 -36.48 -8.28 -134.11
N THR A 40 -35.38 -9.03 -134.07
CA THR A 40 -34.67 -9.34 -132.84
C THR A 40 -33.51 -8.38 -132.68
N ILE A 41 -33.44 -7.74 -131.51
CA ILE A 41 -32.22 -7.10 -131.03
C ILE A 41 -31.56 -8.13 -130.11
N SER A 42 -30.36 -8.58 -130.47
CA SER A 42 -29.59 -9.51 -129.66
C SER A 42 -28.50 -8.76 -128.94
N HIS A 43 -28.33 -9.04 -127.65
CA HIS A 43 -27.04 -8.87 -127.01
C HIS A 43 -26.23 -10.12 -127.31
N ALA A 44 -25.01 -9.98 -127.79
CA ALA A 44 -24.11 -11.14 -127.87
C ALA A 44 -23.69 -11.44 -126.44
N ASP A 45 -24.16 -12.54 -125.85
CA ASP A 45 -23.61 -13.00 -124.58
C ASP A 45 -22.16 -13.44 -124.83
N THR A 46 -21.22 -12.59 -124.45
CA THR A 46 -19.78 -12.85 -124.55
C THR A 46 -19.21 -13.39 -123.24
N SER A 47 -20.05 -13.71 -122.25
CA SER A 47 -19.59 -14.40 -121.05
C SER A 47 -19.02 -15.76 -121.44
N SER A 48 -17.73 -15.98 -121.18
CA SER A 48 -17.05 -17.24 -121.52
C SER A 48 -17.07 -18.25 -120.39
N GLU A 49 -17.37 -17.82 -119.17
CA GLU A 49 -17.35 -18.67 -117.99
C GLU A 49 -18.75 -19.10 -117.55
N VAL A 50 -18.88 -20.38 -117.21
CA VAL A 50 -20.06 -20.92 -116.55
C VAL A 50 -20.05 -20.58 -115.05
N SER A 51 -21.24 -20.54 -114.45
CA SER A 51 -21.35 -20.37 -112.99
C SER A 51 -20.60 -21.48 -112.26
N LEU A 52 -19.75 -21.10 -111.32
CA LEU A 52 -19.03 -22.07 -110.48
C LEU A 52 -20.03 -22.92 -109.70
N THR A 53 -19.84 -24.24 -109.70
CA THR A 53 -20.55 -25.12 -108.76
C THR A 53 -20.18 -24.74 -107.32
N ALA A 54 -21.10 -24.94 -106.37
CA ALA A 54 -20.89 -24.57 -104.96
C ALA A 54 -19.48 -24.94 -104.47
N LEU A 55 -18.68 -23.92 -104.13
CA LEU A 55 -17.34 -24.13 -103.60
C LEU A 55 -17.45 -24.87 -102.27
N THR A 56 -16.65 -25.93 -102.10
CA THR A 56 -16.59 -26.71 -100.86
C THR A 56 -15.23 -26.58 -100.19
N GLY A 57 -15.19 -26.84 -98.89
CA GLY A 57 -13.99 -26.66 -98.08
C GLY A 57 -13.61 -25.19 -97.96
N ALA A 58 -12.31 -24.90 -97.99
CA ALA A 58 -11.77 -23.56 -97.83
C ALA A 58 -11.60 -22.81 -99.16
N ASN A 59 -12.21 -23.25 -100.25
CA ASN A 59 -12.09 -22.60 -101.55
C ASN A 59 -13.00 -21.36 -101.63
N VAL A 60 -12.44 -20.25 -102.13
CA VAL A 60 -13.13 -18.97 -102.31
C VAL A 60 -12.86 -18.44 -103.72
N VAL A 61 -13.77 -17.63 -104.27
CA VAL A 61 -13.48 -16.84 -105.48
C VAL A 61 -12.44 -15.79 -105.11
N SER A 62 -11.31 -15.82 -105.81
CA SER A 62 -10.21 -14.89 -105.58
C SER A 62 -10.20 -13.73 -106.55
N ASP A 63 -10.71 -13.94 -107.77
CA ASP A 63 -10.78 -12.88 -108.78
C ASP A 63 -11.94 -13.09 -109.77
N ILE A 64 -12.43 -12.00 -110.34
CA ILE A 64 -13.48 -12.01 -111.38
C ILE A 64 -13.06 -11.03 -112.48
N ASP A 65 -12.68 -11.58 -113.64
CA ASP A 65 -12.36 -10.76 -114.80
C ASP A 65 -13.62 -10.52 -115.65
N LEU A 66 -13.77 -9.28 -116.12
CA LEU A 66 -14.85 -8.86 -117.00
C LEU A 66 -14.30 -8.34 -118.33
N ASP A 67 -15.01 -8.56 -119.43
CA ASP A 67 -14.70 -7.91 -120.70
C ASP A 67 -15.10 -6.42 -120.73
N THR A 68 -14.78 -5.74 -121.83
CA THR A 68 -15.14 -4.33 -122.06
C THR A 68 -16.66 -4.07 -122.03
N TYR A 69 -17.48 -5.12 -122.15
CA TYR A 69 -18.94 -5.07 -122.12
C TYR A 69 -19.52 -5.45 -120.74
N GLY A 70 -18.66 -5.81 -119.78
CA GLY A 70 -19.03 -6.19 -118.41
C GLY A 70 -19.46 -7.65 -118.26
N HIS A 71 -19.24 -8.49 -119.27
CA HIS A 71 -19.49 -9.93 -119.19
C HIS A 71 -18.34 -10.65 -118.53
N VAL A 72 -18.63 -11.71 -117.77
CA VAL A 72 -17.59 -12.47 -117.04
C VAL A 72 -16.77 -13.31 -118.01
N THR A 73 -15.46 -13.07 -118.02
CA THR A 73 -14.51 -13.82 -118.84
C THR A 73 -13.57 -14.73 -118.05
N ASN A 74 -13.50 -14.58 -116.72
CA ASN A 74 -12.79 -15.50 -115.84
C ASN A 74 -13.39 -15.51 -114.43
N LEU A 75 -13.36 -16.67 -113.76
CA LEU A 75 -13.71 -16.84 -112.34
C LEU A 75 -12.64 -17.67 -111.65
N ASP A 76 -11.60 -17.01 -111.15
CA ASP A 76 -10.51 -17.68 -110.45
C ASP A 76 -10.88 -17.99 -109.00
N THR A 77 -10.49 -19.19 -108.57
CA THR A 77 -10.65 -19.61 -107.17
C THR A 77 -9.31 -19.93 -106.54
N ARG A 78 -9.23 -19.75 -105.22
CA ARG A 78 -8.08 -20.19 -104.43
C ARG A 78 -8.55 -20.87 -103.14
N THR A 79 -7.71 -21.74 -102.59
CA THR A 79 -7.89 -22.23 -101.23
C THR A 79 -7.41 -21.18 -100.22
N LEU A 80 -8.28 -20.77 -99.31
CA LEU A 80 -7.93 -19.90 -98.20
C LEU A 80 -7.09 -20.68 -97.19
N THR A 81 -5.88 -20.21 -96.91
CA THR A 81 -4.97 -20.82 -95.93
C THR A 81 -5.03 -20.10 -94.59
N LEU A 82 -4.59 -20.76 -93.50
CA LEU A 82 -4.47 -20.12 -92.19
C LEU A 82 -3.56 -18.86 -92.23
N ALA A 83 -2.56 -18.85 -93.10
CA ALA A 83 -1.70 -17.69 -93.32
C ALA A 83 -2.45 -16.49 -93.91
N ASN A 84 -3.45 -16.73 -94.77
CA ASN A 84 -4.29 -15.65 -95.30
C ASN A 84 -5.19 -15.01 -94.22
N LEU A 85 -5.39 -15.68 -93.08
CA LEU A 85 -6.10 -15.17 -91.92
C LEU A 85 -5.17 -14.57 -90.84
N GLY A 86 -3.85 -14.51 -91.10
CA GLY A 86 -2.87 -13.92 -90.19
C GLY A 86 -2.19 -14.89 -89.21
N TYR A 87 -2.43 -16.21 -89.32
CA TYR A 87 -1.76 -17.20 -88.47
C TYR A 87 -0.43 -17.65 -89.08
N THR A 88 0.66 -17.60 -88.29
CA THR A 88 1.99 -18.10 -88.68
C THR A 88 2.36 -19.30 -87.81
N GLY A 89 2.39 -20.50 -88.38
CA GLY A 89 2.79 -21.74 -87.69
C GLY A 89 1.65 -22.72 -87.41
N ALA A 90 1.84 -23.96 -87.90
CA ALA A 90 0.94 -25.13 -87.87
C ALA A 90 -0.31 -25.08 -88.77
N THR A 91 -0.50 -26.16 -89.54
CA THR A 91 -1.54 -26.35 -90.56
C THR A 91 -2.93 -26.72 -90.01
N ASN A 92 -3.14 -26.66 -88.69
CA ASN A 92 -4.43 -26.93 -88.04
C ASN A 92 -4.67 -26.04 -86.80
N ALA A 93 -5.84 -25.40 -86.72
CA ALA A 93 -6.21 -24.50 -85.61
C ALA A 93 -6.67 -25.23 -84.32
N ASN A 94 -6.23 -26.49 -84.11
CA ASN A 94 -6.70 -27.35 -83.01
C ASN A 94 -5.61 -27.71 -81.98
N TYR A 95 -4.40 -27.16 -82.08
CA TYR A 95 -3.33 -27.41 -81.11
C TYR A 95 -2.82 -26.10 -80.52
N ILE A 96 -3.25 -25.81 -79.29
CA ILE A 96 -2.65 -24.77 -78.46
C ILE A 96 -1.38 -25.38 -77.87
N THR A 97 -0.22 -24.85 -78.26
CA THR A 97 1.10 -25.35 -77.84
C THR A 97 1.59 -24.70 -76.54
N ASN A 98 0.90 -23.67 -76.03
CA ASN A 98 1.19 -23.03 -74.75
C ASN A 98 -0.09 -22.52 -74.07
N ASN A 99 -0.47 -23.13 -72.94
CA ASN A 99 -1.68 -22.78 -72.20
C ASN A 99 -1.64 -21.41 -71.50
N ASN A 100 -0.46 -20.76 -71.40
CA ASN A 100 -0.35 -19.42 -70.81
C ASN A 100 -0.99 -18.32 -71.68
N GLU A 101 -1.44 -18.64 -72.89
CA GLU A 101 -2.16 -17.72 -73.79
C GLU A 101 -3.68 -17.76 -73.60
N LEU A 102 -4.19 -18.64 -72.73
CA LEU A 102 -5.61 -18.70 -72.36
C LEU A 102 -5.84 -18.08 -70.98
N ALA A 103 -6.75 -17.12 -70.89
CA ALA A 103 -7.13 -16.47 -69.62
C ALA A 103 -7.72 -17.44 -68.57
N ASN A 104 -8.04 -18.68 -68.94
CA ASN A 104 -8.48 -19.75 -68.04
C ASN A 104 -7.34 -20.72 -67.60
N GLY A 105 -6.09 -20.49 -68.02
CA GLY A 105 -4.94 -21.33 -67.71
C GLY A 105 -4.25 -21.00 -66.38
N ALA A 106 -4.58 -19.87 -65.75
CA ALA A 106 -4.07 -19.52 -64.43
C ALA A 106 -4.64 -20.48 -63.37
N GLY A 107 -3.80 -21.38 -62.84
CA GLY A 107 -4.19 -22.39 -61.86
C GLY A 107 -4.40 -23.81 -62.43
N TYR A 108 -3.96 -24.07 -63.67
CA TYR A 108 -3.98 -25.43 -64.21
C TYR A 108 -2.97 -26.33 -63.52
N GLU A 109 -3.45 -27.17 -62.60
CA GLU A 109 -2.70 -28.25 -61.99
C GLU A 109 -2.95 -29.54 -62.75
N LEU A 110 -1.90 -30.14 -63.31
CA LEU A 110 -2.02 -31.42 -64.01
C LEU A 110 -2.46 -32.49 -63.00
N ALA A 111 -3.60 -33.14 -63.23
CA ALA A 111 -4.12 -34.16 -62.32
C ALA A 111 -3.12 -35.32 -62.08
N SER A 112 -2.26 -35.62 -63.06
CA SER A 112 -1.18 -36.60 -62.94
C SER A 112 -0.08 -36.22 -61.94
N ASN A 113 0.04 -34.94 -61.60
CA ASN A 113 1.03 -34.44 -60.65
C ASN A 113 0.48 -34.43 -59.21
N ARG A 114 -0.82 -34.68 -59.02
CA ARG A 114 -1.42 -34.78 -57.68
C ARG A 114 -0.89 -36.02 -56.98
N ALA A 115 -0.32 -35.84 -55.80
CA ALA A 115 0.25 -36.92 -55.00
C ALA A 115 1.37 -37.74 -55.67
N SER A 116 1.98 -37.20 -56.71
CA SER A 116 3.14 -37.78 -57.39
C SER A 116 4.44 -37.17 -56.88
N ALA A 117 5.54 -37.93 -56.96
CA ALA A 117 6.87 -37.40 -56.70
C ALA A 117 7.17 -36.20 -57.61
N ASN A 118 7.79 -35.15 -57.06
CA ASN A 118 8.03 -33.87 -57.74
C ASN A 118 6.76 -33.12 -58.20
N GLY A 119 5.58 -33.52 -57.71
CA GLY A 119 4.30 -32.86 -57.95
C GLY A 119 3.83 -32.02 -56.76
N TYR A 120 2.51 -31.94 -56.56
CA TYR A 120 1.88 -31.22 -55.45
C TYR A 120 1.15 -32.17 -54.50
N ALA A 121 0.99 -31.74 -53.25
CA ALA A 121 0.29 -32.50 -52.22
C ALA A 121 -1.21 -32.61 -52.54
N SER A 122 -1.82 -33.77 -52.25
CA SER A 122 -3.27 -33.91 -52.31
C SER A 122 -3.91 -33.40 -51.01
N LEU A 123 -5.23 -33.18 -51.04
CA LEU A 123 -6.03 -32.99 -49.84
C LEU A 123 -6.94 -34.20 -49.60
N ASP A 124 -7.15 -34.55 -48.33
CA ASP A 124 -8.12 -35.53 -47.84
C ASP A 124 -9.55 -34.94 -47.81
N ALA A 125 -10.50 -35.71 -47.30
CA ALA A 125 -11.91 -35.31 -47.19
C ALA A 125 -12.14 -34.08 -46.29
N ASN A 126 -11.17 -33.72 -45.44
CA ASN A 126 -11.22 -32.58 -44.52
C ASN A 126 -10.40 -31.38 -45.05
N SER A 127 -10.00 -31.40 -46.32
CA SER A 127 -9.15 -30.37 -46.93
C SER A 127 -7.78 -30.23 -46.27
N LYS A 128 -7.22 -31.32 -45.74
CA LYS A 128 -5.86 -31.38 -45.16
C LYS A 128 -4.94 -32.24 -46.02
N ILE A 129 -3.64 -31.97 -45.99
CA ILE A 129 -2.66 -32.86 -46.63
C ILE A 129 -2.70 -34.21 -45.89
N PRO A 130 -2.94 -35.35 -46.58
CA PRO A 130 -2.88 -36.66 -45.95
C PRO A 130 -1.52 -36.89 -45.27
N THR A 131 -1.52 -37.45 -44.07
CA THR A 131 -0.29 -37.73 -43.30
C THR A 131 0.70 -38.60 -44.05
N SER A 132 0.25 -39.44 -44.99
CA SER A 132 1.10 -40.24 -45.88
C SER A 132 1.97 -39.41 -46.85
N GLN A 133 1.64 -38.14 -47.06
CA GLN A 133 2.41 -37.20 -47.90
C GLN A 133 3.22 -36.20 -47.09
N MET A 134 3.07 -36.22 -45.77
CA MET A 134 3.91 -35.49 -44.85
C MET A 134 5.05 -36.42 -44.42
N PRO A 135 6.29 -35.93 -44.29
CA PRO A 135 7.29 -36.66 -43.53
C PRO A 135 6.73 -36.97 -42.14
N SER A 136 6.86 -38.21 -41.65
CA SER A 136 6.47 -38.53 -40.28
C SER A 136 7.42 -37.82 -39.32
N LEU A 137 7.06 -36.63 -38.87
CA LEU A 137 7.51 -36.16 -37.56
C LEU A 137 6.50 -36.75 -36.60
N ALA A 138 6.92 -37.73 -35.78
CA ALA A 138 6.01 -38.39 -34.87
C ALA A 138 5.34 -37.34 -33.98
N LEU A 139 4.01 -37.37 -33.96
CA LEU A 139 3.23 -36.57 -33.04
C LEU A 139 3.61 -37.06 -31.63
N THR A 140 4.32 -36.20 -30.90
CA THR A 140 4.99 -36.45 -29.63
C THR A 140 4.08 -37.16 -28.62
N ASP A 141 4.17 -38.49 -28.57
CA ASP A 141 3.52 -39.26 -27.51
C ASP A 141 4.27 -38.97 -26.20
N VAL A 142 3.52 -38.57 -25.16
CA VAL A 142 4.09 -38.27 -23.84
C VAL A 142 3.91 -39.48 -22.94
N ASN A 143 5.00 -40.20 -22.72
CA ASN A 143 5.06 -41.37 -21.84
C ASN A 143 5.52 -40.96 -20.43
N VAL A 144 4.93 -41.54 -19.38
CA VAL A 144 5.32 -41.25 -17.99
C VAL A 144 5.83 -42.53 -17.35
N VAL A 145 7.10 -42.55 -16.95
CA VAL A 145 7.76 -43.71 -16.34
C VAL A 145 8.58 -43.29 -15.11
N SER A 146 8.98 -44.27 -14.30
CA SER A 146 9.72 -44.04 -13.05
C SER A 146 11.10 -44.71 -13.03
N THR A 147 11.55 -45.31 -14.13
CA THR A 147 12.87 -45.94 -14.22
C THR A 147 13.46 -45.83 -15.62
N LEU A 148 14.79 -45.92 -15.73
CA LEU A 148 15.48 -46.00 -17.02
C LEU A 148 15.08 -47.26 -17.80
N THR A 149 14.93 -48.40 -17.14
CA THR A 149 14.52 -49.65 -17.80
C THR A 149 13.14 -49.54 -18.43
N ALA A 150 12.19 -48.87 -17.77
CA ALA A 150 10.87 -48.64 -18.34
C ALA A 150 10.91 -47.67 -19.52
N GLN A 151 11.78 -46.65 -19.49
CA GLN A 151 12.01 -45.73 -20.61
C GLN A 151 12.57 -46.46 -21.85
N LEU A 152 13.62 -47.28 -21.67
CA LEU A 152 14.25 -48.04 -22.77
C LEU A 152 13.38 -49.20 -23.28
N ALA A 153 12.30 -49.55 -22.56
CA ALA A 153 11.32 -50.53 -23.01
C ALA A 153 10.19 -49.91 -23.86
N LEU A 154 10.13 -48.57 -23.99
CA LEU A 154 9.12 -47.90 -24.80
C LEU A 154 9.38 -48.14 -26.29
N THR A 155 8.32 -48.32 -27.06
CA THR A 155 8.38 -48.19 -28.52
C THR A 155 8.16 -46.71 -28.83
N VAL A 156 9.21 -46.03 -29.29
CA VAL A 156 9.20 -44.58 -29.54
C VAL A 156 9.64 -44.27 -30.97
N GLN A 157 9.31 -43.07 -31.42
CA GLN A 157 9.81 -42.46 -32.64
C GLN A 157 10.59 -41.18 -32.29
N GLU A 158 11.39 -40.68 -33.23
CA GLU A 158 12.06 -39.37 -33.09
C GLU A 158 11.01 -38.30 -32.77
N GLY A 159 11.23 -37.57 -31.67
CA GLY A 159 10.33 -36.52 -31.19
C GLY A 159 9.36 -36.92 -30.08
N ASP A 160 9.28 -38.19 -29.69
CA ASP A 160 8.49 -38.62 -28.53
C ASP A 160 9.10 -38.13 -27.22
N VAL A 161 8.25 -37.89 -26.21
CA VAL A 161 8.68 -37.35 -24.91
C VAL A 161 8.44 -38.37 -23.81
N VAL A 162 9.41 -38.50 -22.92
CA VAL A 162 9.27 -39.29 -21.69
C VAL A 162 9.47 -38.41 -20.46
N ILE A 163 8.55 -38.50 -19.51
CA ILE A 163 8.65 -37.89 -18.19
C ILE A 163 9.21 -38.95 -17.23
N ARG A 164 10.40 -38.71 -16.70
CA ARG A 164 11.08 -39.52 -15.70
C ARG A 164 10.79 -38.99 -14.30
N THR A 165 9.75 -39.54 -13.70
CA THR A 165 9.24 -39.11 -12.38
C THR A 165 10.23 -39.35 -11.24
N ASP A 166 11.15 -40.30 -11.38
CA ASP A 166 12.24 -40.58 -10.44
C ASP A 166 13.33 -39.50 -10.43
N LEU A 167 13.51 -38.79 -11.56
CA LEU A 167 14.49 -37.71 -11.70
C LEU A 167 13.85 -36.32 -11.72
N ALA A 168 12.52 -36.24 -11.83
CA ALA A 168 11.78 -35.01 -12.13
C ALA A 168 12.28 -34.32 -13.42
N LYS A 169 12.55 -35.11 -14.46
CA LYS A 169 13.08 -34.65 -15.75
C LYS A 169 12.21 -35.11 -16.91
N SER A 170 12.27 -34.37 -18.01
CA SER A 170 11.67 -34.76 -19.29
C SER A 170 12.76 -34.94 -20.33
N TYR A 171 12.62 -35.95 -21.17
CA TYR A 171 13.53 -36.23 -22.27
C TYR A 171 12.77 -36.33 -23.58
N ILE A 172 13.41 -36.01 -24.70
CA ILE A 172 12.90 -36.20 -26.07
C ILE A 172 13.74 -37.23 -26.81
N ALA A 173 13.10 -38.16 -27.50
CA ALA A 173 13.75 -39.22 -28.28
C ALA A 173 14.36 -38.63 -29.55
N LEU A 174 15.61 -38.99 -29.84
CA LEU A 174 16.36 -38.55 -31.03
C LEU A 174 16.18 -39.48 -32.23
N ASN A 175 15.73 -40.70 -32.00
CA ASN A 175 15.57 -41.74 -33.01
C ASN A 175 14.64 -42.84 -32.46
N ALA A 176 14.37 -43.87 -33.28
CA ALA A 176 13.53 -45.01 -32.90
C ALA A 176 14.29 -46.21 -32.30
N ASP A 177 15.62 -46.14 -32.18
CA ASP A 177 16.49 -47.25 -31.72
C ASP A 177 16.26 -47.53 -30.22
N ASN A 178 16.05 -46.50 -29.39
CA ASN A 178 15.74 -46.55 -27.95
C ASN A 178 16.48 -47.66 -27.17
N VAL A 179 17.76 -47.88 -27.46
CA VAL A 179 18.57 -48.93 -26.84
C VAL A 179 19.28 -48.39 -25.61
N ASP A 180 19.61 -47.10 -25.60
CA ASP A 180 20.29 -46.45 -24.49
C ASP A 180 19.84 -45.00 -24.24
N ILE A 181 20.37 -44.39 -23.18
CA ILE A 181 20.00 -43.01 -22.80
C ILE A 181 20.56 -41.94 -23.75
N THR A 182 21.54 -42.29 -24.60
CA THR A 182 22.11 -41.38 -25.60
C THR A 182 21.19 -41.19 -26.80
N ASP A 183 20.20 -42.07 -26.97
CA ASP A 183 19.05 -41.88 -27.88
C ASP A 183 18.06 -40.82 -27.39
N TRP A 184 18.33 -40.18 -26.26
CA TRP A 184 17.46 -39.17 -25.64
C TRP A 184 18.21 -37.89 -25.30
N THR A 185 17.56 -36.75 -25.49
CA THR A 185 18.06 -35.45 -25.00
C THR A 185 17.17 -34.90 -23.88
N GLU A 186 17.77 -34.43 -22.80
CA GLU A 186 17.04 -33.79 -21.69
C GLU A 186 16.46 -32.44 -22.13
N LEU A 187 15.17 -32.25 -21.91
CA LEU A 187 14.52 -30.95 -22.02
C LEU A 187 14.80 -30.15 -20.74
N LEU A 188 15.73 -29.20 -20.83
CA LEU A 188 16.13 -28.38 -19.67
C LEU A 188 15.00 -27.46 -19.22
N SER A 189 14.56 -27.61 -17.97
CA SER A 189 13.74 -26.62 -17.28
C SER A 189 14.64 -25.69 -16.45
N PRO A 190 14.49 -24.35 -16.54
CA PRO A 190 15.28 -23.42 -15.74
C PRO A 190 15.04 -23.66 -14.25
N ALA A 191 16.10 -23.58 -13.44
CA ALA A 191 15.98 -23.67 -11.98
C ALA A 191 15.12 -22.52 -11.44
N SER A 192 14.41 -22.76 -10.33
CA SER A 192 13.68 -21.70 -9.64
C SER A 192 14.67 -20.63 -9.15
N PRO A 193 14.36 -19.32 -9.28
CA PRO A 193 15.26 -18.27 -8.81
C PRO A 193 15.58 -18.35 -7.32
N VAL A 194 14.67 -18.91 -6.53
CA VAL A 194 14.85 -19.16 -5.09
C VAL A 194 14.92 -20.66 -4.87
N GLN A 195 16.11 -21.13 -4.52
CA GLN A 195 16.37 -22.54 -4.23
C GLN A 195 16.24 -22.86 -2.73
N SER A 196 16.40 -21.85 -1.86
CA SER A 196 16.23 -21.97 -0.41
C SER A 196 15.92 -20.62 0.22
N VAL A 197 15.34 -20.63 1.42
CA VAL A 197 15.25 -19.45 2.28
C VAL A 197 15.99 -19.78 3.56
N ASN A 198 17.09 -19.06 3.81
CA ASN A 198 17.93 -19.29 4.98
C ASN A 198 18.37 -20.78 5.12
N SER A 199 18.86 -21.37 4.02
CA SER A 199 19.27 -22.78 3.94
C SER A 199 18.16 -23.82 4.16
N LEU A 200 16.90 -23.42 4.35
CA LEU A 200 15.76 -24.32 4.44
C LEU A 200 15.16 -24.56 3.05
N THR A 201 14.74 -25.80 2.82
CA THR A 201 14.07 -26.28 1.60
C THR A 201 12.78 -27.02 1.98
N GLY A 202 11.88 -27.24 1.01
CA GLY A 202 10.57 -27.88 1.26
C GLY A 202 9.55 -26.94 1.89
N ASN A 203 8.73 -27.43 2.83
CA ASN A 203 7.78 -26.61 3.58
C ASN A 203 8.51 -25.74 4.60
N ILE A 204 8.63 -24.45 4.31
CA ILE A 204 9.39 -23.51 5.13
C ILE A 204 8.49 -22.89 6.21
N VAL A 205 8.82 -23.15 7.48
CA VAL A 205 8.28 -22.44 8.65
C VAL A 205 9.43 -21.69 9.31
N LEU A 206 9.30 -20.38 9.45
CA LEU A 206 10.34 -19.53 10.01
C LEU A 206 9.97 -19.07 11.42
N THR A 207 10.96 -19.04 12.30
CA THR A 207 10.92 -18.34 13.58
C THR A 207 12.09 -17.36 13.66
N THR A 208 12.16 -16.57 14.73
CA THR A 208 13.28 -15.66 14.98
C THR A 208 14.63 -16.38 15.09
N THR A 209 14.67 -17.68 15.39
CA THR A 209 15.93 -18.45 15.43
C THR A 209 16.50 -18.74 14.05
N ASN A 210 15.68 -18.66 13.00
CA ASN A 210 16.17 -18.86 11.64
C ASN A 210 16.82 -17.59 11.08
N ILE A 211 16.43 -16.41 11.56
CA ILE A 211 16.89 -15.17 10.95
C ILE A 211 18.03 -14.57 11.77
N SER A 212 19.15 -14.31 11.12
CA SER A 212 20.28 -13.63 11.76
C SER A 212 19.93 -12.17 12.05
N GLU A 213 20.13 -11.74 13.30
CA GLU A 213 19.74 -10.41 13.78
C GLU A 213 20.51 -9.23 13.14
N GLY A 214 21.68 -9.45 12.52
CA GLY A 214 22.47 -8.36 11.95
C GLY A 214 22.66 -7.19 12.92
N THR A 215 22.30 -5.97 12.50
CA THR A 215 22.29 -4.75 13.33
C THR A 215 21.06 -4.64 14.25
N ASN A 216 19.91 -5.19 13.85
CA ASN A 216 18.65 -5.13 14.62
C ASN A 216 18.49 -6.38 15.49
N LYS A 217 18.72 -6.24 16.79
CA LYS A 217 18.62 -7.36 17.73
C LYS A 217 17.17 -7.64 18.12
N TYR A 218 16.79 -8.92 18.22
CA TYR A 218 15.51 -9.30 18.78
C TYR A 218 15.46 -8.98 20.26
N TYR A 219 14.24 -8.72 20.73
CA TYR A 219 13.98 -8.55 22.15
C TYR A 219 14.16 -9.88 22.87
N THR A 220 14.87 -9.84 24.00
CA THR A 220 14.92 -10.92 24.99
C THR A 220 15.02 -10.27 26.35
N ASP A 221 14.44 -10.88 27.38
CA ASP A 221 14.55 -10.40 28.76
C ASP A 221 16.03 -10.24 29.15
N SER A 222 16.87 -11.22 28.82
CA SER A 222 18.31 -11.16 29.09
C SER A 222 19.02 -9.94 28.45
N ARG A 223 18.71 -9.58 27.20
CA ARG A 223 19.28 -8.38 26.56
C ARG A 223 18.75 -7.09 27.17
N PHE A 224 17.48 -7.09 27.56
CA PHE A 224 16.88 -5.97 28.25
C PHE A 224 17.54 -5.76 29.61
N ASP A 225 17.67 -6.82 30.41
CA ASP A 225 18.32 -6.81 31.71
C ASP A 225 19.78 -6.37 31.60
N ALA A 226 20.53 -6.92 30.63
CA ALA A 226 21.91 -6.52 30.38
C ALA A 226 22.03 -5.02 30.05
N ARG A 227 21.07 -4.45 29.30
CA ARG A 227 21.04 -3.00 29.08
C ARG A 227 20.65 -2.25 30.35
N LEU A 228 19.63 -2.71 31.07
CA LEU A 228 19.11 -2.04 32.25
C LEU A 228 20.16 -1.93 33.37
N VAL A 229 21.00 -2.96 33.53
CA VAL A 229 22.12 -2.96 34.50
C VAL A 229 23.15 -1.86 34.20
N THR A 230 23.29 -1.44 32.94
CA THR A 230 24.18 -0.32 32.57
C THR A 230 23.55 1.06 32.80
N LYS A 231 22.31 1.11 33.27
CA LYS A 231 21.55 2.33 33.52
C LYS A 231 21.43 2.60 35.00
N SER A 232 21.52 3.87 35.36
CA SER A 232 21.21 4.33 36.70
C SER A 232 19.98 5.24 36.67
N THR A 233 19.56 5.71 37.85
CA THR A 233 18.50 6.70 37.97
C THR A 233 18.82 8.01 37.23
N THR A 234 20.10 8.29 36.90
CA THR A 234 20.47 9.46 36.08
C THR A 234 20.14 9.29 34.60
N ASP A 235 20.04 8.06 34.09
CA ASP A 235 19.68 7.78 32.70
C ASP A 235 18.16 7.85 32.47
N LEU A 236 17.37 7.89 33.53
CA LEU A 236 15.91 7.81 33.48
C LEU A 236 15.29 9.16 33.79
N SER A 237 14.39 9.62 32.93
CA SER A 237 13.56 10.79 33.19
C SER A 237 12.59 10.50 34.34
N GLU A 238 12.65 11.29 35.40
CA GLU A 238 11.91 11.04 36.65
C GLU A 238 10.40 11.39 36.56
N GLY A 239 9.99 12.17 35.56
CA GLY A 239 8.60 12.62 35.44
C GLY A 239 8.12 13.35 36.69
N THR A 240 6.96 12.96 37.23
CA THR A 240 6.38 13.53 38.46
C THR A 240 6.93 12.90 39.75
N ASN A 241 7.53 11.71 39.67
CA ASN A 241 8.08 10.98 40.81
C ASN A 241 9.61 11.14 40.85
N LEU A 242 10.07 12.13 41.61
CA LEU A 242 11.49 12.43 41.73
C LEU A 242 12.25 11.35 42.53
N TYR A 243 13.39 10.89 42.03
CA TYR A 243 14.25 9.97 42.79
C TYR A 243 14.80 10.66 44.04
N TYR A 244 14.96 9.89 45.11
CA TYR A 244 15.64 10.35 46.32
C TYR A 244 17.10 10.67 45.99
N THR A 245 17.53 11.85 46.41
CA THR A 245 18.93 12.23 46.48
C THR A 245 19.14 13.01 47.77
N ASP A 246 20.32 12.88 48.38
CA ASP A 246 20.63 13.60 49.62
C ASP A 246 20.43 15.11 49.43
N SER A 247 20.90 15.67 48.31
CA SER A 247 20.69 17.08 47.98
C SER A 247 19.21 17.51 47.95
N ARG A 248 18.30 16.67 47.42
CA ARG A 248 16.85 16.98 47.42
C ARG A 248 16.24 16.82 48.80
N PHE A 249 16.66 15.82 49.55
CA PHE A 249 16.23 15.63 50.92
C PHE A 249 16.66 16.82 51.77
N ASP A 250 17.94 17.19 51.73
CA ASP A 250 18.52 18.33 52.44
C ASP A 250 17.84 19.64 52.04
N GLY A 251 17.61 19.84 50.74
CA GLY A 251 16.87 20.99 50.23
C GLY A 251 15.45 21.07 50.79
N ARG A 252 14.71 19.95 50.83
CA ARG A 252 13.37 19.90 51.43
C ARG A 252 13.43 20.10 52.95
N LEU A 253 14.37 19.47 53.64
CA LEU A 253 14.53 19.57 55.09
C LEU A 253 14.89 21.00 55.51
N GLY A 254 15.72 21.69 54.72
CA GLY A 254 16.08 23.10 54.93
C GLY A 254 14.90 24.06 54.82
N THR A 255 13.77 23.66 54.19
CA THR A 255 12.51 24.44 54.22
C THR A 255 11.65 24.18 55.45
N LYS A 256 12.07 23.27 56.33
CA LYS A 256 11.36 22.92 57.55
C LYS A 256 12.03 23.56 58.75
N SER A 257 11.24 23.77 59.79
CA SER A 257 11.66 24.22 61.11
C SER A 257 11.05 23.29 62.15
N THR A 258 11.40 23.48 63.41
CA THR A 258 10.80 22.74 64.53
C THR A 258 9.26 22.85 64.57
N THR A 259 8.67 23.95 64.09
CA THR A 259 7.21 24.09 64.00
C THR A 259 6.54 23.15 62.99
N HIS A 260 7.31 22.59 62.05
CA HIS A 260 6.81 21.62 61.08
C HIS A 260 6.88 20.17 61.57
N LEU A 261 7.47 19.96 62.75
CA LEU A 261 7.68 18.65 63.33
C LEU A 261 6.75 18.47 64.52
N SER A 262 6.15 17.29 64.65
CA SER A 262 5.36 16.95 65.84
C SER A 262 6.32 16.58 66.97
N GLU A 263 6.18 17.24 68.12
CA GLU A 263 7.08 17.09 69.27
C GLU A 263 7.01 15.73 69.97
N GLY A 264 5.90 15.01 69.87
CA GLY A 264 5.72 13.75 70.62
C GLY A 264 5.93 13.95 72.13
N THR A 265 6.72 13.08 72.76
CA THR A 265 7.06 13.15 74.20
C THR A 265 8.16 14.14 74.51
N ASN A 266 9.06 14.44 73.57
CA ASN A 266 10.17 15.37 73.75
C ASN A 266 9.79 16.73 73.19
N LYS A 267 9.54 17.66 74.09
CA LYS A 267 9.03 18.98 73.76
C LYS A 267 10.15 19.89 73.27
N TYR A 268 9.87 20.72 72.26
CA TYR A 268 10.85 21.71 71.80
C TYR A 268 10.99 22.81 72.86
N PHE A 269 12.20 23.37 72.92
CA PHE A 269 12.49 24.54 73.74
C PHE A 269 11.71 25.73 73.18
N THR A 270 10.94 26.39 74.04
CA THR A 270 10.45 27.75 73.83
C THR A 270 10.63 28.49 75.13
N ASP A 271 10.93 29.79 75.06
CA ASP A 271 11.13 30.63 76.25
C ASP A 271 9.91 30.51 77.19
N GLU A 272 8.70 30.61 76.64
CA GLU A 272 7.44 30.42 77.37
C GLU A 272 7.37 29.13 78.20
N ARG A 273 7.80 28.00 77.64
CA ARG A 273 7.69 26.70 78.33
C ARG A 273 8.71 26.55 79.44
N VAL A 274 9.82 27.27 79.32
CA VAL A 274 10.82 27.34 80.37
C VAL A 274 10.30 28.23 81.48
N ASP A 275 9.70 29.37 81.13
CA ASP A 275 9.07 30.29 82.07
C ASP A 275 7.98 29.57 82.88
N ASP A 276 7.02 28.93 82.20
CA ASP A 276 5.98 28.06 82.80
C ASP A 276 6.60 27.03 83.77
N ARG A 277 7.67 26.35 83.30
CA ARG A 277 8.30 25.27 84.06
C ARG A 277 9.00 25.80 85.31
N VAL A 278 9.60 26.99 85.23
CA VAL A 278 10.28 27.63 86.36
C VAL A 278 9.24 28.13 87.36
N ALA A 279 8.16 28.76 86.91
CA ALA A 279 7.07 29.18 87.77
C ALA A 279 6.43 28.01 88.53
N ASP A 280 6.15 26.90 87.84
CA ASP A 280 5.64 25.66 88.44
C ASP A 280 6.62 25.01 89.44
N PHE A 281 7.92 25.13 89.18
CA PHE A 281 8.95 24.49 90.02
C PHE A 281 9.17 25.25 91.34
N LEU A 282 8.95 26.57 91.34
CA LEU A 282 9.15 27.39 92.51
C LEU A 282 7.89 27.41 93.39
N ILE A 283 8.05 27.07 94.67
CA ILE A 283 6.96 27.03 95.65
C ILE A 283 7.25 28.07 96.74
N GLY A 284 6.33 29.02 96.93
CA GLY A 284 6.42 30.02 97.99
C GLY A 284 6.31 29.38 99.38
N GLY A 285 7.28 29.64 100.25
CA GLY A 285 7.20 29.32 101.68
C GLY A 285 6.31 30.31 102.45
N THR A 286 6.20 30.15 103.78
CA THR A 286 5.51 31.14 104.63
C THR A 286 6.09 32.53 104.41
N GLY A 287 5.21 33.52 104.18
CA GLY A 287 5.60 34.90 103.91
C GLY A 287 6.18 35.14 102.52
N ILE A 288 6.27 34.16 101.63
CA ILE A 288 6.74 34.32 100.25
C ILE A 288 5.60 34.03 99.28
N THR A 289 5.31 34.98 98.39
CA THR A 289 4.35 34.80 97.30
C THR A 289 5.09 34.86 95.97
N ILE A 290 4.79 33.92 95.07
CA ILE A 290 5.38 33.86 93.73
C ILE A 290 4.28 34.20 92.74
N VAL A 291 4.54 35.17 91.86
CA VAL A 291 3.57 35.69 90.90
C VAL A 291 4.21 35.68 89.51
N GLU A 292 3.62 34.93 88.60
CA GLU A 292 3.95 34.92 87.18
C GLU A 292 3.06 35.89 86.40
N ASP A 293 3.64 36.53 85.40
CA ASP A 293 2.95 37.38 84.42
C ASP A 293 3.44 37.04 83.00
N ASP A 294 2.67 36.20 82.32
CA ASP A 294 2.92 35.73 80.94
C ASP A 294 2.98 36.90 79.94
N ASN A 295 2.19 37.97 80.17
CA ASN A 295 2.16 39.11 79.27
C ASN A 295 3.41 39.98 79.40
N ALA A 296 4.01 40.02 80.59
CA ALA A 296 5.24 40.75 80.85
C ALA A 296 6.52 39.89 80.73
N ASN A 297 6.41 38.57 80.55
CA ASN A 297 7.51 37.60 80.72
C ASN A 297 8.27 37.81 82.04
N THR A 298 7.55 37.84 83.17
CA THR A 298 8.19 38.02 84.48
C THR A 298 7.71 37.03 85.53
N LEU A 299 8.64 36.60 86.40
CA LEU A 299 8.37 35.86 87.63
C LEU A 299 8.80 36.71 88.83
N THR A 300 7.85 37.17 89.63
CA THR A 300 8.08 38.00 90.80
C THR A 300 8.01 37.19 92.08
N ILE A 301 9.06 37.27 92.90
CA ILE A 301 9.10 36.66 94.24
C ILE A 301 8.93 37.78 95.27
N ASN A 302 7.74 37.85 95.86
CA ASN A 302 7.37 38.83 96.87
C ASN A 302 7.59 38.26 98.27
N GLY A 303 8.13 39.08 99.17
CA GLY A 303 8.22 38.78 100.60
C GLY A 303 7.26 39.65 101.40
N SER A 304 6.49 39.03 102.28
CA SER A 304 5.75 39.69 103.36
C SER A 304 6.58 39.70 104.63
N ALA A 305 6.37 40.69 105.49
CA ALA A 305 6.97 40.69 106.82
C ALA A 305 6.49 39.45 107.58
N LEU A 306 7.41 38.55 107.91
CA LEU A 306 7.14 37.35 108.73
C LEU A 306 6.84 37.69 110.19
N TYR A 307 7.30 38.86 110.63
CA TYR A 307 7.05 39.45 111.92
C TYR A 307 6.68 40.91 111.71
N THR A 308 5.52 41.30 112.19
CA THR A 308 5.20 42.71 112.37
C THR A 308 5.96 43.24 113.58
N ASN A 309 6.13 44.56 113.67
CA ASN A 309 6.67 45.16 114.88
C ASN A 309 5.77 44.83 116.10
N GLU A 310 4.47 44.64 115.89
CA GLU A 310 3.53 44.22 116.94
C GLU A 310 3.84 42.81 117.44
N ASP A 311 4.04 41.84 116.55
CA ASP A 311 4.41 40.47 116.94
C ASP A 311 5.70 40.43 117.77
N ALA A 312 6.65 41.31 117.46
CA ALA A 312 7.89 41.45 118.22
C ALA A 312 7.66 42.09 119.60
N MET A 313 6.78 43.08 119.68
CA MET A 313 6.46 43.78 120.94
C MET A 313 5.62 42.92 121.89
N ASP A 314 4.65 42.17 121.37
CA ASP A 314 3.92 41.14 122.11
C ASP A 314 4.86 40.09 122.69
N ALA A 315 5.82 39.62 121.89
CA ALA A 315 6.83 38.67 122.36
C ALA A 315 7.67 39.25 123.50
N VAL A 316 8.07 40.53 123.42
CA VAL A 316 8.83 41.22 124.48
C VAL A 316 7.96 41.42 125.73
N ALA A 317 6.71 41.83 125.57
CA ALA A 317 5.77 41.99 126.68
C ALA A 317 5.55 40.66 127.42
N GLY A 318 5.38 39.55 126.68
CA GLY A 318 5.26 38.21 127.26
C GLY A 318 6.51 37.70 127.97
N MET A 319 7.70 38.22 127.65
CA MET A 319 8.96 37.85 128.32
C MET A 319 9.17 38.58 129.64
N ILE A 320 8.56 39.75 129.84
CA ILE A 320 8.76 40.58 131.02
C ILE A 320 7.71 40.19 132.07
N GLN A 321 8.17 39.77 133.24
CA GLN A 321 7.32 39.32 134.34
C GLN A 321 7.28 40.36 135.46
N ASP A 322 6.17 40.38 136.21
CA ASP A 322 6.02 41.22 137.39
C ASP A 322 7.04 40.85 138.48
N GLY A 323 7.64 41.87 139.08
CA GLY A 323 8.54 41.75 140.22
C GLY A 323 7.83 42.14 141.53
N ALA A 324 8.40 41.76 142.67
CA ALA A 324 7.86 42.20 143.96
C ALA A 324 7.89 43.74 144.05
N GLY A 325 6.70 44.36 144.06
CA GLY A 325 6.52 45.82 144.12
C GLY A 325 6.52 46.55 142.77
N ILE A 326 6.66 45.83 141.64
CA ILE A 326 6.60 46.39 140.28
C ILE A 326 5.68 45.53 139.40
N THR A 327 4.64 46.13 138.84
CA THR A 327 3.78 45.53 137.83
C THR A 327 4.07 46.15 136.47
N TRP A 328 4.17 45.36 135.41
CA TRP A 328 4.39 45.86 134.05
C TRP A 328 3.11 45.77 133.23
N ASP A 329 2.60 46.91 132.77
CA ASP A 329 1.41 46.99 131.93
C ASP A 329 1.82 47.21 130.47
N TYR A 330 1.53 46.21 129.61
CA TYR A 330 1.62 46.37 128.16
C TYR A 330 0.31 46.95 127.62
N VAL A 331 0.40 48.06 126.90
CA VAL A 331 -0.75 48.71 126.24
C VAL A 331 -0.54 48.62 124.73
N ASP A 332 -1.21 47.63 124.12
CA ASP A 332 -1.19 47.29 122.69
C ASP A 332 -1.40 48.54 121.81
N ALA A 333 -2.53 49.24 121.99
CA ALA A 333 -2.88 50.39 121.16
C ALA A 333 -1.88 51.58 121.18
N SER A 334 -1.00 51.66 122.18
CA SER A 334 0.02 52.69 122.29
C SER A 334 1.45 52.16 122.18
N ASN A 335 1.65 50.85 121.98
CA ASN A 335 2.95 50.21 121.86
C ASN A 335 3.88 50.59 123.03
N THR A 336 3.35 50.58 124.26
CA THR A 336 4.07 50.99 125.46
C THR A 336 4.03 49.91 126.53
N LEU A 337 5.18 49.65 127.15
CA LEU A 337 5.31 48.83 128.36
C LEU A 337 5.69 49.75 129.53
N THR A 338 4.79 49.88 130.51
CA THR A 338 4.96 50.85 131.61
C THR A 338 5.12 50.12 132.94
N PRO A 339 6.16 50.44 133.75
CA PRO A 339 6.26 49.91 135.10
C PRO A 339 5.40 50.75 136.07
N THR A 340 4.61 50.06 136.86
CA THR A 340 3.86 50.63 137.98
C THR A 340 4.51 50.19 139.29
N LEU A 341 5.02 51.15 140.07
CA LEU A 341 5.59 50.91 141.40
C LEU A 341 4.48 50.92 142.45
N ALA A 342 4.26 49.79 143.11
CA ALA A 342 3.41 49.77 144.29
C ALA A 342 4.20 50.33 145.49
N PRO A 343 3.70 51.34 146.23
CA PRO A 343 4.39 51.85 147.41
C PRO A 343 4.52 50.74 148.45
N VAL A 344 5.74 50.26 148.68
CA VAL A 344 6.05 49.30 149.74
C VAL A 344 5.95 50.05 151.07
N ALA A 345 4.86 49.84 151.81
CA ALA A 345 4.74 50.27 153.19
C ALA A 345 5.71 49.43 154.05
N GLY A 346 6.96 49.88 154.15
CA GLY A 346 8.00 49.24 154.95
C GLY A 346 8.42 50.14 156.12
N THR A 347 8.46 49.57 157.33
CA THR A 347 9.04 50.22 158.51
C THR A 347 10.56 50.23 158.37
N ILE A 348 11.17 51.40 158.21
CA ILE A 348 12.63 51.54 158.29
C ILE A 348 13.02 51.26 159.74
N THR A 349 13.76 50.17 159.98
CA THR A 349 14.24 49.81 161.32
C THR A 349 15.76 49.96 161.33
N GLY A 350 16.24 51.12 161.77
CA GLY A 350 17.66 51.50 161.80
C GLY A 350 17.81 53.01 162.00
N ASP A 351 18.99 53.46 162.44
CA ASP A 351 19.28 54.87 162.65
C ASP A 351 19.15 55.63 161.32
N LEU A 352 18.17 56.53 161.26
CA LEU A 352 17.92 57.37 160.10
C LEU A 352 18.76 58.65 160.24
N GLU A 353 19.93 58.67 159.58
CA GLU A 353 20.74 59.88 159.48
C GLU A 353 20.17 60.81 158.39
N VAL A 354 19.39 61.81 158.80
CA VAL A 354 18.84 62.83 157.89
C VAL A 354 19.85 63.96 157.74
N VAL A 355 20.59 63.99 156.63
CA VAL A 355 21.54 65.06 156.31
C VAL A 355 20.85 66.09 155.41
N GLY A 356 20.29 67.15 156.01
CA GLY A 356 19.65 68.29 155.31
C GLY A 356 18.36 68.78 155.97
N GLU A 357 17.99 70.06 155.75
CA GLU A 357 16.75 70.64 156.29
C GLU A 357 15.52 69.88 155.78
N PHE A 358 14.84 69.20 156.70
CA PHE A 358 13.64 68.44 156.43
C PHE A 358 12.41 69.34 156.58
N SER A 359 11.80 69.70 155.45
CA SER A 359 10.52 70.40 155.39
C SER A 359 9.41 69.40 155.04
N ALA A 360 8.81 68.78 156.06
CA ALA A 360 7.61 67.96 155.87
C ALA A 360 6.36 68.80 156.09
N THR A 361 5.66 69.12 155.00
CA THR A 361 4.36 69.80 155.04
C THR A 361 3.19 68.85 155.30
N THR A 362 3.37 67.53 155.30
CA THR A 362 2.29 66.58 155.59
C THR A 362 2.85 65.18 155.88
N LYS A 363 3.16 64.91 157.15
CA LYS A 363 2.83 63.67 157.90
C LYS A 363 3.69 63.60 159.16
N SER A 364 3.01 63.62 160.31
CA SER A 364 3.60 63.50 161.63
C SER A 364 4.31 62.15 161.78
N PHE A 365 5.57 62.18 162.21
CA PHE A 365 6.32 61.00 162.61
C PHE A 365 6.09 60.82 164.11
N ASP A 366 5.39 59.75 164.51
CA ASP A 366 5.16 59.42 165.92
C ASP A 366 6.41 58.68 166.44
N ILE A 367 7.30 59.41 167.11
CA ILE A 367 8.48 58.83 167.76
C ILE A 367 8.09 58.42 169.18
N GLN A 368 7.79 57.14 169.38
CA GLN A 368 7.64 56.58 170.72
C GLN A 368 9.02 56.31 171.31
N HIS A 369 9.41 57.09 172.31
CA HIS A 369 10.53 56.79 173.21
C HIS A 369 9.94 56.37 174.58
N PRO A 370 10.43 55.30 175.25
CA PRO A 370 10.01 54.96 176.61
C PRO A 370 10.31 56.04 177.65
#